data_AF-A0A2N2LM44-F1
#
_entry.id   AF-A0A2N2LM44-F1
#
_cell.length_a   1.000
_cell.length_b   1.000
_cell.length_c   1.000
_cell.angle_alpha   90.00
_cell.angle_beta   90.00
_cell.angle_gamma   90.00
#
_symmetry.space_group_name_H-M   'P 1'
#
loop_
_entity.id
_entity.type
_entity.pdbx_description
1 polymer ?
#
loop_
_entity_poly.entity_id
_entity_poly.type
_entity_poly.pdbx_seq_one_letter_code
_entity_poly.pdbx_strand_id
1 'polypeptide(L)'
;TNSDSASLSWQDASQLVVEGDAAFNVMGDWAEGYFKELGKEPKVDFGWAPTPGTAGTFQFLSDSFVLPTGAPNRDNAIAWLTVAGSKEGQDAFNPVKGSIPARSDGDKSLYDVYLQSAMEDWSKDTVVGSLTHGVVANDSWKSEIDTALGLFLLDKGVGTFQTALVAACTASGPCK
;
A
#
# COMPACT_ATOMS: atom_id res chain seq x y z
N THR A 1 -10.24 -0.04 21.69
CA THR A 1 -9.07 -0.59 20.97
C THR A 1 -9.42 -1.97 20.49
N ASN A 2 -8.87 -2.40 19.36
CA ASN A 2 -9.17 -3.68 18.75
C ASN A 2 -8.29 -4.78 19.39
N SER A 3 -8.82 -5.56 20.33
CA SER A 3 -8.00 -6.47 21.17
C SER A 3 -7.48 -7.70 20.44
N ASP A 4 -8.11 -8.07 19.34
CA ASP A 4 -7.79 -9.18 18.45
C ASP A 4 -7.09 -8.69 17.16
N SER A 5 -6.62 -7.44 17.12
CA SER A 5 -6.01 -6.86 15.91
C SER A 5 -4.88 -7.68 15.32
N ALA A 6 -4.16 -8.46 16.15
CA ALA A 6 -3.07 -9.32 15.72
C ALA A 6 -3.53 -10.58 14.96
N SER A 7 -4.80 -10.99 15.09
CA SER A 7 -5.36 -12.16 14.41
C SER A 7 -6.19 -11.82 13.17
N LEU A 8 -6.47 -10.55 12.93
CA LEU A 8 -7.27 -10.11 11.78
C LEU A 8 -6.40 -10.01 10.53
N SER A 9 -6.93 -10.47 9.40
CA SER A 9 -6.40 -10.06 8.09
C SER A 9 -6.66 -8.57 7.86
N TRP A 10 -6.01 -7.97 6.86
CA TRP A 10 -6.31 -6.59 6.51
C TRP A 10 -7.75 -6.44 5.99
N GLN A 11 -8.31 -7.47 5.35
CA GLN A 11 -9.70 -7.50 4.92
C GLN A 11 -10.65 -7.50 6.11
N ASP A 12 -10.44 -8.39 7.09
CA ASP A 12 -11.27 -8.46 8.29
C ASP A 12 -11.27 -7.12 9.04
N ALA A 13 -10.10 -6.49 9.20
CA ALA A 13 -9.98 -5.17 9.82
C ALA A 13 -10.69 -4.07 9.00
N SER A 14 -10.67 -4.16 7.67
CA SER A 14 -11.38 -3.21 6.79
C SER A 14 -12.90 -3.42 6.85
N GLN A 15 -13.35 -4.67 6.96
CA GLN A 15 -14.76 -5.02 7.07
C GLN A 15 -15.41 -4.47 8.33
N LEU A 16 -14.68 -4.38 9.45
CA LEU A 16 -15.18 -3.71 10.66
C LEU A 16 -15.62 -2.26 10.39
N VAL A 17 -14.97 -1.54 9.49
CA VAL A 17 -15.38 -0.17 9.09
C VAL A 17 -16.66 -0.22 8.26
N VAL A 18 -16.74 -1.15 7.32
CA VAL A 18 -17.91 -1.35 6.46
C VAL A 18 -19.17 -1.73 7.25
N GLU A 19 -19.00 -2.49 8.33
CA GLU A 19 -20.08 -2.95 9.21
C GLU A 19 -20.47 -1.92 10.28
N GLY A 20 -19.67 -0.86 10.45
CA GLY A 20 -19.89 0.18 11.45
C GLY A 20 -19.35 -0.15 12.85
N ASP A 21 -18.61 -1.24 12.99
CA ASP A 21 -17.97 -1.68 14.24
C ASP A 21 -16.63 -0.95 14.50
N ALA A 22 -16.06 -0.32 13.47
CA ALA A 22 -14.90 0.56 13.57
C ALA A 22 -15.12 1.89 12.84
N ALA A 23 -14.63 2.99 13.43
CA ALA A 23 -14.76 4.31 12.80
C ALA A 23 -13.71 4.57 11.70
N PHE A 24 -12.50 4.02 11.85
CA PHE A 24 -11.36 4.28 10.97
C PHE A 24 -10.49 3.04 10.79
N ASN A 25 -9.86 2.92 9.62
CA ASN A 25 -8.79 1.96 9.35
C ASN A 25 -7.62 2.67 8.66
N VAL A 26 -6.38 2.40 9.08
CA VAL A 26 -5.17 2.94 8.42
C VAL A 26 -4.61 1.84 7.54
N MET A 27 -4.80 1.99 6.23
CA MET A 27 -4.45 0.99 5.22
C MET A 27 -4.08 1.67 3.90
N GLY A 28 -3.42 0.94 3.00
CA GLY A 28 -3.27 1.40 1.64
C GLY A 28 -4.57 1.32 0.83
N ASP A 29 -4.51 1.88 -0.36
CA ASP A 29 -5.64 2.12 -1.26
C ASP A 29 -6.33 0.86 -1.80
N TRP A 30 -5.69 -0.32 -1.69
CA TRP A 30 -6.36 -1.61 -1.94
C TRP A 30 -7.59 -1.85 -1.06
N ALA A 31 -7.71 -1.15 0.08
CA ALA A 31 -8.93 -1.16 0.88
C ALA A 31 -10.13 -0.51 0.15
N GLU A 32 -9.88 0.49 -0.71
CA GLU A 32 -10.91 1.10 -1.54
C GLU A 32 -11.45 0.11 -2.59
N GLY A 33 -10.55 -0.59 -3.28
CA GLY A 33 -10.94 -1.65 -4.23
C GLY A 33 -11.77 -2.73 -3.56
N TYR A 34 -11.39 -3.13 -2.34
CA TYR A 34 -12.15 -4.07 -1.53
C TYR A 34 -13.53 -3.55 -1.11
N PHE A 35 -13.65 -2.29 -0.71
CA PHE A 35 -14.96 -1.70 -0.39
C PHE A 35 -15.89 -1.68 -1.60
N LYS A 36 -15.37 -1.38 -2.80
CA LYS A 36 -16.15 -1.49 -4.04
C LYS A 36 -16.56 -2.92 -4.36
N GLU A 37 -15.69 -3.91 -4.12
CA GLU A 37 -16.03 -5.32 -4.28
C GLU A 37 -17.22 -5.72 -3.38
N LEU A 38 -17.31 -5.13 -2.19
CA LEU A 38 -18.45 -5.27 -1.27
C LEU A 38 -19.67 -4.41 -1.65
N GLY A 39 -19.65 -3.73 -2.80
CA GLY A 39 -20.74 -2.90 -3.30
C GLY A 39 -20.88 -1.55 -2.59
N LYS A 40 -19.82 -1.05 -1.94
CA LYS A 40 -19.82 0.26 -1.27
C LYS A 40 -19.40 1.38 -2.21
N GLU A 41 -20.05 2.53 -2.09
CA GLU A 41 -19.81 3.70 -2.94
C GLU A 41 -19.00 4.79 -2.20
N PRO A 42 -17.91 5.30 -2.80
CA PRO A 42 -17.11 6.38 -2.22
C PRO A 42 -17.92 7.65 -2.01
N LYS A 43 -17.72 8.32 -0.87
CA LYS A 43 -18.45 9.51 -0.39
C LYS A 43 -19.93 9.28 -0.04
N VAL A 44 -20.43 8.05 -0.17
CA VAL A 44 -21.77 7.64 0.28
C VAL A 44 -21.62 6.69 1.47
N ASP A 45 -20.94 5.57 1.27
CA ASP A 45 -20.75 4.53 2.29
C ASP A 45 -19.41 4.68 3.03
N PHE A 46 -18.39 5.25 2.39
CA PHE A 46 -17.07 5.45 3.01
C PHE A 46 -16.40 6.74 2.54
N GLY A 47 -15.45 7.23 3.35
CA GLY A 47 -14.59 8.36 3.01
C GLY A 47 -13.12 8.02 3.25
N TRP A 48 -12.24 8.96 2.91
CA TRP A 48 -10.79 8.83 3.09
C TRP A 48 -10.17 10.18 3.47
N ALA A 49 -9.01 10.10 4.10
CA ALA A 49 -8.14 11.24 4.36
C ALA A 49 -6.70 10.73 4.49
N PRO A 50 -5.68 11.59 4.26
CA PRO A 50 -4.31 11.27 4.65
C PRO A 50 -4.23 10.92 6.13
N THR A 51 -3.34 10.00 6.50
CA THR A 51 -3.05 9.68 7.89
C THR A 51 -2.74 10.98 8.66
N PRO A 52 -3.24 11.17 9.90
CA PRO A 52 -3.03 12.41 10.64
C PRO A 52 -1.54 12.82 10.69
N GLY A 53 -1.26 14.05 10.27
CA GLY A 53 0.09 14.61 10.21
C GLY A 53 0.85 14.36 8.89
N THR A 54 0.26 13.68 7.90
CA THR A 54 0.93 13.36 6.63
C THR A 54 0.38 14.09 5.41
N ALA A 55 -0.50 15.09 5.59
CA ALA A 55 -1.03 15.88 4.47
C ALA A 55 0.10 16.53 3.66
N GLY A 56 0.03 16.44 2.32
CA GLY A 56 1.09 16.92 1.42
C GLY A 56 2.22 15.91 1.19
N THR A 57 2.10 14.69 1.74
CA THR A 57 3.03 13.58 1.52
C THR A 57 2.29 12.38 0.94
N PHE A 58 2.73 11.91 -0.23
CA PHE A 58 2.22 10.70 -0.85
C PHE A 58 3.19 9.54 -0.58
N GLN A 59 2.88 8.66 0.37
CA GLN A 59 3.68 7.47 0.64
C GLN A 59 3.31 6.34 -0.32
N PHE A 60 4.08 6.14 -1.39
CA PHE A 60 3.74 5.20 -2.45
C PHE A 60 4.34 3.80 -2.27
N LEU A 61 3.72 2.85 -2.98
CA LEU A 61 4.31 1.58 -3.42
C LEU A 61 3.98 1.39 -4.90
N SER A 62 4.67 0.49 -5.59
CA SER A 62 4.29 0.07 -6.95
C SER A 62 4.42 -1.43 -7.08
N ASP A 63 3.31 -2.12 -7.31
CA ASP A 63 3.33 -3.50 -7.74
C ASP A 63 4.00 -3.61 -9.11
N SER A 64 4.87 -4.59 -9.29
CA SER A 64 5.62 -4.77 -10.54
C SER A 64 5.78 -6.25 -10.88
N PHE A 65 5.78 -6.53 -12.19
CA PHE A 65 6.09 -7.85 -12.72
C PHE A 65 7.51 -7.84 -13.30
N VAL A 66 8.27 -8.87 -12.98
CA VAL A 66 9.64 -9.05 -13.47
C VAL A 66 9.73 -10.24 -14.43
N LEU A 67 10.69 -10.21 -15.34
CA LEU A 67 11.08 -11.35 -16.16
C LEU A 67 12.37 -11.97 -15.60
N PRO A 68 12.29 -13.12 -14.91
CA PRO A 68 13.47 -13.79 -14.39
C PRO A 68 14.41 -14.26 -15.52
N THR A 69 15.71 -14.16 -15.28
CA THR A 69 16.72 -14.76 -16.17
C THR A 69 16.48 -16.27 -16.27
N GLY A 70 16.44 -16.79 -17.51
CA GLY A 70 16.23 -18.21 -17.77
C GLY A 70 14.76 -18.68 -17.68
N ALA A 71 13.79 -17.76 -17.67
CA ALA A 71 12.37 -18.13 -17.69
C ALA A 71 12.07 -19.05 -18.90
N PRO A 72 11.45 -20.24 -18.67
CA PRO A 72 11.25 -21.25 -19.71
C PRO A 72 10.30 -20.79 -20.82
N ASN A 73 9.41 -19.84 -20.52
CA ASN A 73 8.43 -19.27 -21.44
C ASN A 73 8.66 -17.76 -21.64
N ARG A 74 9.89 -17.37 -22.04
CA ARG A 74 10.32 -15.97 -22.11
C ARG A 74 9.39 -15.09 -22.95
N ASP A 75 8.96 -15.57 -24.11
CA ASP A 75 8.13 -14.76 -25.03
C ASP A 75 6.73 -14.52 -24.45
N ASN A 76 6.14 -15.51 -23.77
CA ASN A 76 4.87 -15.34 -23.06
C ASN A 76 4.99 -14.34 -21.91
N ALA A 77 6.12 -14.36 -21.19
CA ALA A 77 6.36 -13.37 -20.14
C ALA A 77 6.51 -11.96 -20.71
N ILE A 78 7.17 -11.79 -21.86
CA ILE A 78 7.23 -10.49 -22.55
C ILE A 78 5.85 -10.03 -23.02
N ALA A 79 5.04 -10.93 -23.57
CA ALA A 79 3.67 -10.59 -23.95
C ALA A 79 2.85 -10.11 -22.74
N TRP A 80 2.97 -10.79 -21.60
CA TRP A 80 2.36 -10.36 -20.33
C TRP A 80 2.85 -8.98 -19.89
N LEU A 81 4.16 -8.75 -19.86
CA LEU A 81 4.74 -7.46 -19.47
C LEU A 81 4.31 -6.32 -20.42
N THR A 82 4.14 -6.63 -21.70
CA THR A 82 3.63 -5.67 -22.69
C THR A 82 2.21 -5.25 -22.37
N VAL A 83 1.34 -6.20 -22.01
CA VAL A 83 -0.04 -5.91 -21.58
C VAL A 83 -0.03 -5.13 -20.25
N ALA A 84 0.71 -5.60 -19.25
CA ALA A 84 0.80 -4.95 -17.93
C ALA A 84 1.34 -3.51 -17.98
N GLY A 85 2.25 -3.21 -18.91
CA GLY A 85 2.81 -1.87 -19.14
C GLY A 85 1.99 -0.99 -20.10
N SER A 86 0.95 -1.54 -20.73
CA SER A 86 0.12 -0.81 -21.69
C SER A 86 -0.87 0.13 -21.00
N LYS A 87 -1.29 1.18 -21.70
CA LYS A 87 -2.37 2.05 -21.25
C LYS A 87 -3.66 1.25 -21.04
N GLU A 88 -4.05 0.46 -22.03
CA GLU A 88 -5.26 -0.36 -21.99
C GLU A 88 -5.27 -1.33 -20.80
N GLY A 89 -4.17 -2.04 -20.56
CA GLY A 89 -4.06 -2.97 -19.43
C GLY A 89 -4.11 -2.27 -18.08
N GLN A 90 -3.46 -1.12 -17.95
CA GLN A 90 -3.49 -0.36 -16.70
C GLN A 90 -4.84 0.31 -16.45
N ASP A 91 -5.47 0.89 -17.47
CA ASP A 91 -6.79 1.51 -17.39
C ASP A 91 -7.89 0.47 -17.12
N ALA A 92 -7.70 -0.80 -17.53
CA ALA A 92 -8.61 -1.88 -17.20
C ALA A 92 -8.42 -2.43 -15.78
N PHE A 93 -7.17 -2.53 -15.30
CA PHE A 93 -6.85 -3.17 -14.03
C PHE A 93 -7.02 -2.24 -12.82
N ASN A 94 -6.47 -1.03 -12.90
CA ASN A 94 -6.32 -0.14 -11.75
C ASN A 94 -7.65 0.34 -11.15
N PRO A 95 -8.71 0.67 -11.94
CA PRO A 95 -10.01 1.03 -11.39
C PRO A 95 -10.64 -0.05 -10.50
N VAL A 96 -10.41 -1.34 -10.81
CA VAL A 96 -10.91 -2.45 -10.00
C VAL A 96 -10.03 -2.68 -8.77
N LYS A 97 -8.71 -2.58 -8.94
CA LYS A 97 -7.73 -2.85 -7.88
C LYS A 97 -7.76 -1.82 -6.74
N GLY A 98 -8.23 -0.61 -7.02
CA GLY A 98 -8.17 0.52 -6.09
C GLY A 98 -6.81 1.23 -6.10
N SER A 99 -6.08 1.19 -7.21
CA SER A 99 -4.80 1.88 -7.41
C SER A 99 -4.87 2.86 -8.57
N ILE A 100 -3.91 3.77 -8.66
CA ILE A 100 -3.71 4.65 -9.84
C ILE A 100 -2.74 3.98 -10.84
N PRO A 101 -2.80 4.30 -12.15
CA PRO A 101 -1.88 3.73 -13.12
C PRO A 101 -0.47 4.28 -12.92
N ALA A 102 0.54 3.44 -13.18
CA ALA A 102 1.93 3.87 -13.20
C ALA A 102 2.22 4.79 -14.40
N ARG A 103 1.43 4.68 -15.47
CA ARG A 103 1.49 5.57 -16.62
C ARG A 103 0.89 6.94 -16.32
N SER A 104 1.54 7.99 -16.80
CA SER A 104 1.06 9.38 -16.66
C SER A 104 -0.03 9.76 -17.66
N ASP A 105 -0.32 8.91 -18.65
CA ASP A 105 -1.30 9.15 -19.72
C ASP A 105 -2.57 8.27 -19.64
N GLY A 106 -2.82 7.66 -18.48
CA GLY A 106 -4.05 6.90 -18.21
C GLY A 106 -5.32 7.74 -18.38
N ASP A 107 -6.42 7.11 -18.78
CA ASP A 107 -7.70 7.80 -18.96
C ASP A 107 -8.40 8.03 -17.62
N LYS A 108 -8.21 9.23 -17.07
CA LYS A 108 -8.80 9.65 -15.78
C LYS A 108 -10.32 9.47 -15.70
N SER A 109 -11.04 9.44 -16.83
CA SER A 109 -12.50 9.27 -16.83
C SER A 109 -12.96 7.86 -16.43
N LEU A 110 -12.05 6.88 -16.45
CA LEU A 110 -12.30 5.49 -16.05
C LEU A 110 -12.14 5.27 -14.54
N TYR A 111 -11.68 6.27 -13.81
CA TYR A 111 -11.36 6.21 -12.39
C TYR A 111 -12.46 6.89 -11.59
N ASP A 112 -12.84 6.32 -10.45
CA ASP A 112 -13.82 6.94 -9.55
C ASP A 112 -13.25 8.17 -8.83
N VAL A 113 -14.09 8.78 -8.00
CA VAL A 113 -13.75 9.99 -7.25
C VAL A 113 -12.60 9.81 -6.24
N TYR A 114 -12.36 8.58 -5.75
CA TYR A 114 -11.22 8.29 -4.89
C TYR A 114 -9.95 8.26 -5.71
N LEU A 115 -9.93 7.49 -6.79
CA LEU A 115 -8.74 7.31 -7.61
C LEU A 115 -8.35 8.60 -8.34
N GLN A 116 -9.32 9.43 -8.73
CA GLN A 116 -9.03 10.78 -9.22
C GLN A 116 -8.38 11.66 -8.15
N SER A 117 -8.84 11.58 -6.89
CA SER A 117 -8.20 12.27 -5.76
C SER A 117 -6.75 11.78 -5.56
N ALA A 118 -6.51 10.47 -5.62
CA ALA A 118 -5.18 9.90 -5.49
C ALA A 118 -4.25 10.33 -6.63
N MET A 119 -4.74 10.42 -7.87
CA MET A 119 -3.98 10.95 -9.01
C MET A 119 -3.61 12.43 -8.83
N GLU A 120 -4.52 13.24 -8.27
CA GLU A 120 -4.24 14.64 -7.95
C GLU A 120 -3.18 14.75 -6.85
N ASP A 121 -3.32 13.99 -5.76
CA ASP A 121 -2.36 13.94 -4.67
C ASP A 121 -0.97 13.50 -5.18
N TRP A 122 -0.89 12.44 -5.99
CA TRP A 122 0.36 12.00 -6.64
C TRP A 122 1.05 13.13 -7.44
N SER A 123 0.27 13.98 -8.11
CA SER A 123 0.82 15.05 -8.96
C SER A 123 1.32 16.28 -8.19
N LYS A 124 0.91 16.46 -6.94
CA LYS A 124 1.14 17.70 -6.18
C LYS A 124 1.95 17.50 -4.89
N ASP A 125 1.84 16.31 -4.28
CA ASP A 125 2.41 16.02 -2.98
C ASP A 125 3.88 15.61 -3.07
N THR A 126 4.57 15.66 -1.94
CA THR A 126 5.92 15.10 -1.84
C THR A 126 5.84 13.58 -1.85
N VAL A 127 6.40 12.95 -2.89
CA VAL A 127 6.41 11.50 -3.05
C VAL A 127 7.52 10.88 -2.19
N VAL A 128 7.15 9.95 -1.30
CA VAL A 128 8.08 9.17 -0.47
C VAL A 128 7.77 7.69 -0.58
N GLY A 129 8.78 6.82 -0.51
CA GLY A 129 8.55 5.39 -0.65
C GLY A 129 8.13 4.73 0.66
N SER A 130 7.20 3.78 0.59
CA SER A 130 6.80 2.97 1.74
C SER A 130 7.90 1.99 2.17
N LEU A 131 8.15 1.94 3.48
CA LEU A 131 9.03 0.95 4.11
C LEU A 131 8.36 -0.43 4.14
N THR A 132 7.12 -0.49 4.64
CA THR A 132 6.36 -1.74 4.80
C THR A 132 6.15 -2.47 3.47
N HIS A 133 6.05 -1.71 2.38
CA HIS A 133 5.79 -2.22 1.05
C HIS A 133 7.02 -2.20 0.13
N GLY A 134 8.23 -2.21 0.70
CA GLY A 134 9.45 -2.57 -0.02
C GLY A 134 10.04 -1.50 -0.94
N VAL A 135 9.58 -0.24 -0.87
CA VAL A 135 10.15 0.83 -1.72
C VAL A 135 11.48 1.32 -1.16
N VAL A 136 11.57 1.50 0.16
CA VAL A 136 12.77 2.08 0.82
C VAL A 136 13.51 1.11 1.74
N ALA A 137 12.99 -0.11 1.90
CA ALA A 137 13.62 -1.13 2.73
C ALA A 137 13.78 -2.45 1.99
N ASN A 138 14.97 -3.04 2.12
CA ASN A 138 15.19 -4.44 1.75
C ASN A 138 14.52 -5.39 2.76
N ASP A 139 14.31 -6.64 2.36
CA ASP A 139 13.60 -7.65 3.16
C ASP A 139 14.24 -7.91 4.53
N SER A 140 15.58 -7.92 4.62
CA SER A 140 16.28 -8.11 5.90
C SER A 140 16.00 -6.98 6.87
N TRP A 141 16.14 -5.73 6.45
CA TRP A 141 15.89 -4.58 7.31
C TRP A 141 14.42 -4.48 7.73
N LYS A 142 13.50 -4.71 6.78
CA LYS A 142 12.06 -4.74 7.06
C LYS A 142 11.72 -5.82 8.10
N SER A 143 12.26 -7.03 7.97
CA SER A 143 12.01 -8.14 8.91
C SER A 143 12.49 -7.83 10.33
N GLU A 144 13.64 -7.17 10.47
CA GLU A 144 14.16 -6.72 11.76
C GLU A 144 13.26 -5.64 12.40
N ILE A 145 12.77 -4.69 11.60
CA ILE A 145 11.80 -3.68 12.05
C ILE A 145 10.47 -4.33 12.47
N ASP A 146 9.95 -5.26 11.68
CA ASP A 146 8.69 -5.96 11.97
C ASP A 146 8.80 -6.77 13.28
N THR A 147 9.95 -7.41 13.52
CA THR A 147 10.25 -8.10 14.79
C THR A 147 10.27 -7.11 15.96
N ALA A 148 10.96 -5.98 15.82
CA ALA A 148 11.02 -4.95 16.85
C ALA A 148 9.63 -4.35 17.15
N LEU A 149 8.80 -4.16 16.13
CA LEU A 149 7.43 -3.69 16.26
C LEU A 149 6.56 -4.73 17.00
N GLY A 150 6.69 -6.01 16.66
CA GLY A 150 6.00 -7.10 17.35
C GLY A 150 6.29 -7.10 18.85
N LEU A 151 7.55 -6.96 19.24
CA LEU A 151 7.95 -6.84 20.65
C LEU A 151 7.39 -5.58 21.31
N PHE A 152 7.51 -4.43 20.62
CA PHE A 152 6.94 -3.17 21.11
C PHE A 152 5.44 -3.28 21.35
N LEU A 153 4.70 -4.03 20.52
CA LEU A 153 3.26 -4.18 20.69
C LEU A 153 2.88 -4.96 21.96
N LEU A 154 3.76 -5.80 22.49
CA LEU A 154 3.54 -6.57 23.72
C LEU A 154 3.72 -5.73 24.99
N ASP A 155 4.80 -4.95 25.07
CA ASP A 155 5.20 -4.27 26.32
C ASP A 155 5.16 -2.73 26.25
N LYS A 156 4.99 -2.16 25.06
CA LYS A 156 5.03 -0.71 24.75
C LYS A 156 6.35 -0.04 25.17
N GLY A 157 7.45 -0.79 25.22
CA GLY A 157 8.78 -0.31 25.62
C GLY A 157 9.43 0.60 24.57
N VAL A 158 9.15 1.91 24.62
CA VAL A 158 9.64 2.89 23.63
C VAL A 158 11.16 2.89 23.49
N GLY A 159 11.91 2.90 24.60
CA GLY A 159 13.38 2.92 24.57
C GLY A 159 13.98 1.65 23.97
N THR A 160 13.37 0.50 24.26
CA THR A 160 13.74 -0.80 23.68
C THR A 160 13.49 -0.79 22.17
N PHE A 161 12.33 -0.31 21.75
CA PHE A 161 11.98 -0.22 20.33
C PHE A 161 12.93 0.70 19.56
N GLN A 162 13.20 1.91 20.08
CA GLN A 162 14.15 2.84 19.46
C GLN A 162 15.55 2.24 19.34
N THR A 163 16.04 1.56 20.38
CA THR A 163 17.34 0.89 20.35
C THR A 163 17.38 -0.19 19.28
N ALA A 164 16.32 -0.98 19.16
CA ALA A 164 16.20 -2.02 18.13
C ALA A 164 16.17 -1.43 16.71
N LEU A 165 15.46 -0.32 16.49
CA LEU A 165 15.43 0.36 15.18
C LEU A 165 16.80 0.90 14.76
N VAL A 166 17.56 1.50 15.70
CA VAL A 166 18.92 1.96 15.44
C VAL A 166 19.83 0.79 15.09
N ALA A 167 19.76 -0.31 15.84
CA ALA A 167 20.54 -1.51 15.57
C ALA A 167 20.22 -2.10 14.18
N ALA A 168 18.92 -2.19 13.84
CA ALA A 168 18.47 -2.69 12.55
C ALA A 168 18.97 -1.82 11.38
N CYS A 169 18.95 -0.48 11.56
CA CYS A 169 19.43 0.43 10.53
C CYS A 169 20.93 0.24 10.22
N THR A 170 21.75 -0.02 11.24
CA THR A 170 23.20 -0.25 11.07
C THR A 170 23.49 -1.64 10.49
N ALA A 171 22.74 -2.67 10.89
CA ALA A 171 22.98 -4.05 10.47
C ALA A 171 22.57 -4.27 9.00
N SER A 172 21.32 -3.95 8.69
CA SER A 172 20.64 -4.33 7.45
C SER A 172 20.07 -3.14 6.68
N GLY A 173 19.93 -1.99 7.35
CA GLY A 173 19.39 -0.76 6.76
C GLY A 173 20.43 0.15 6.09
N PRO A 174 20.04 1.41 5.79
CA PRO A 174 20.86 2.38 5.09
C PRO A 174 21.88 3.11 5.98
N CYS A 175 21.93 2.86 7.29
CA CYS A 175 22.80 3.58 8.24
C CYS A 175 24.25 3.04 8.29
N LYS A 176 24.77 2.53 7.18
CA LYS A 176 26.16 2.06 7.07
C LYS A 176 27.12 3.20 6.75
#